data_AF-A0A7Z9S246-F1
#
_entry.id   AF-A0A7Z9S246-F1
#
_cell.length_a   1.000
_cell.length_b   1.000
_cell.length_c   1.000
_cell.angle_alpha   90.00
_cell.angle_beta   90.00
_cell.angle_gamma   90.00
#
_symmetry.space_group_name_H-M   'P 1'
#
loop_
_entity.id
_entity.type
_entity.pdbx_description
1 polymer ?
#
loop_
_entity_poly.entity_id
_entity_poly.type
_entity_poly.pdbx_seq_one_letter_code
_entity_poly.pdbx_strand_id
1 'polypeptide(L)'
;MTDSDTREIKVTASDAPEFEPVAPVATKSRFGLKLVVLLVVVGGGAVAWDRYGDGLMLFVGGGESGVPLVKAAPGPVKVKPENPGGLKVPNRDKLVYGRMNKSTEGSEGRGPESLLPPPEQPLPKPAFPKTPEKPMAEKLKPAVPKPTPKTNPVATVPT
;
A
#
# COMPACT_ATOMS: atom_id res chain seq x y z
N MET A 1 -67.79 67.78 19.84
CA MET A 1 -68.99 67.39 19.09
C MET A 1 -68.55 67.17 17.66
N THR A 2 -68.44 65.93 17.17
CA THR A 2 -69.56 65.17 16.57
C THR A 2 -70.19 66.00 15.44
N ASP A 3 -70.03 65.64 14.17
CA ASP A 3 -70.57 64.37 13.65
C ASP A 3 -69.70 63.74 12.54
N SER A 4 -69.59 62.41 12.56
CA SER A 4 -68.93 61.64 11.50
C SER A 4 -69.99 61.07 10.56
N ASP A 5 -70.57 61.95 9.73
CA ASP A 5 -71.60 61.60 8.73
C ASP A 5 -71.06 60.57 7.72
N THR A 6 -71.21 59.30 8.09
CA THR A 6 -70.74 58.14 7.34
C THR A 6 -71.77 57.84 6.26
N ARG A 7 -71.72 58.65 5.20
CA ARG A 7 -72.56 58.43 4.02
C ARG A 7 -72.16 57.12 3.38
N GLU A 8 -73.04 56.11 3.46
CA GLU A 8 -72.93 54.91 2.66
C GLU A 8 -72.89 55.29 1.18
N ILE A 9 -71.70 55.26 0.58
CA ILE A 9 -71.57 55.38 -0.87
C ILE A 9 -72.04 54.06 -1.48
N LYS A 10 -73.35 53.96 -1.70
CA LYS A 10 -73.93 52.92 -2.55
C LYS A 10 -73.54 53.24 -4.00
N VAL A 11 -72.37 52.76 -4.42
CA VAL A 11 -71.94 52.76 -5.83
C VAL A 11 -72.92 51.89 -6.62
N THR A 12 -73.94 52.51 -7.17
CA THR A 12 -74.90 51.85 -8.06
C THR A 12 -74.37 51.87 -9.48
N ALA A 13 -74.63 50.82 -10.26
CA ALA A 13 -74.11 50.70 -11.63
C ALA A 13 -74.61 51.80 -12.60
N SER A 14 -75.60 52.60 -12.19
CA SER A 14 -76.13 53.75 -12.93
C SER A 14 -75.27 55.02 -12.85
N ASP A 15 -74.21 55.05 -12.02
CA ASP A 15 -73.19 56.13 -12.04
C ASP A 15 -71.98 55.78 -12.94
N ALA A 16 -72.00 54.61 -13.58
CA ALA A 16 -71.10 54.33 -14.68
C ALA A 16 -71.49 55.25 -15.87
N PRO A 17 -70.55 56.00 -16.47
CA PRO A 17 -70.86 56.83 -17.64
C PRO A 17 -71.46 55.96 -18.75
N GLU A 18 -72.42 56.51 -19.49
CA GLU A 18 -73.04 55.85 -20.65
C GLU A 18 -72.03 55.71 -21.80
N PHE A 19 -71.10 54.77 -21.65
CA PHE A 19 -70.21 54.33 -22.71
C PHE A 19 -71.04 53.54 -23.72
N GLU A 20 -71.42 54.20 -24.82
CA GLU A 20 -71.87 53.53 -26.03
C GLU A 20 -70.85 52.43 -26.36
N PRO A 21 -71.27 51.15 -26.50
CA PRO A 21 -70.34 50.04 -26.64
C PRO A 21 -69.69 50.10 -28.03
N VAL A 22 -68.55 50.77 -28.12
CA VAL A 22 -67.72 50.82 -29.33
C VAL A 22 -67.38 49.38 -29.72
N ALA A 23 -68.02 48.91 -30.80
CA ALA A 23 -67.84 47.55 -31.27
C ALA A 23 -66.34 47.28 -31.53
N PRO A 24 -65.78 46.18 -31.01
CA PRO A 24 -64.35 45.91 -31.18
C PRO A 24 -64.04 45.74 -32.67
N VAL A 25 -63.22 46.64 -33.22
CA VAL A 25 -62.79 46.58 -34.61
C VAL A 25 -62.10 45.24 -34.84
N ALA A 26 -62.69 44.39 -35.68
CA ALA A 26 -62.23 43.04 -35.93
C ALA A 26 -60.82 43.05 -36.53
N THR A 27 -59.81 42.82 -35.69
CA THR A 27 -58.41 42.73 -36.13
C THR A 27 -58.23 41.53 -37.05
N LYS A 28 -57.87 41.78 -38.31
CA LYS A 28 -57.68 40.74 -39.32
C LYS A 28 -56.52 39.84 -38.93
N SER A 29 -56.84 38.67 -38.37
CA SER A 29 -55.84 37.70 -37.90
C SER A 29 -54.85 37.35 -39.00
N ARG A 30 -53.56 37.63 -38.76
CA ARG A 30 -52.45 37.33 -39.69
C ARG A 30 -52.10 35.83 -39.69
N PHE A 31 -53.08 34.95 -39.51
CA PHE A 31 -52.89 33.50 -39.36
C PHE A 31 -52.19 32.87 -40.57
N GLY A 32 -52.56 33.28 -41.79
CA GLY A 32 -51.87 32.86 -43.01
C GLY A 32 -50.38 33.26 -43.03
N LEU A 33 -50.04 34.48 -42.58
CA LEU A 33 -48.64 34.91 -42.45
C LEU A 33 -47.90 34.09 -41.37
N LYS A 34 -48.53 33.80 -40.23
CA LYS A 34 -47.95 32.94 -39.20
C LYS A 34 -47.67 31.52 -39.71
N LEU A 35 -48.58 30.94 -40.51
CA LEU A 35 -48.39 29.64 -41.17
C LEU A 35 -47.24 29.67 -42.18
N VAL A 36 -47.14 30.71 -43.02
CA VAL A 36 -46.04 30.87 -43.99
C VAL A 36 -44.69 30.99 -43.25
N VAL A 37 -44.61 31.82 -42.20
CA VAL A 37 -43.40 31.94 -41.38
C VAL A 37 -43.03 30.61 -40.72
N LEU A 38 -44.00 29.86 -40.19
CA LEU A 38 -43.76 28.54 -39.61
C LEU A 38 -43.19 27.56 -40.65
N LEU A 39 -43.77 27.51 -41.85
CA LEU A 39 -43.28 26.67 -42.94
C LEU A 39 -41.87 27.05 -43.40
N VAL A 40 -41.54 28.35 -43.45
CA VAL A 40 -40.19 28.83 -43.78
C VAL A 40 -39.18 28.44 -42.71
N VAL A 41 -39.52 28.57 -41.42
CA VAL A 41 -38.63 28.19 -40.31
C VAL A 41 -38.42 26.67 -40.26
N VAL A 42 -39.49 25.87 -40.39
CA VAL A 42 -39.38 24.39 -40.35
C VAL A 42 -38.69 23.85 -41.60
N GLY A 43 -39.11 24.28 -42.79
CA GLY A 43 -38.52 23.83 -44.05
C GLY A 43 -37.08 24.32 -44.25
N GLY A 44 -36.83 25.60 -43.97
CA GLY A 44 -35.48 26.17 -43.99
C GLY A 44 -34.56 25.56 -42.94
N GLY A 45 -35.08 25.31 -41.73
CA GLY A 45 -34.36 24.60 -40.67
C GLY A 45 -33.99 23.17 -41.04
N ALA A 46 -34.92 22.42 -41.64
CA ALA A 46 -34.66 21.05 -42.11
C ALA A 46 -33.59 21.01 -43.22
N VAL A 47 -33.65 21.92 -44.21
CA VAL A 47 -32.64 22.01 -45.27
C VAL A 47 -31.29 22.49 -44.73
N ALA A 48 -31.26 23.44 -43.79
CA ALA A 48 -30.03 23.86 -43.14
C ALA A 48 -29.41 22.71 -42.30
N TRP A 49 -30.24 21.90 -41.64
CA TRP A 49 -29.80 20.74 -40.89
C TRP A 49 -29.21 19.63 -41.78
N ASP A 50 -29.88 19.31 -42.90
CA ASP A 50 -29.39 18.35 -43.91
C ASP A 50 -28.01 18.74 -44.47
N ARG A 51 -27.73 20.04 -44.61
CA ARG A 51 -26.49 20.54 -45.22
C ARG A 51 -25.37 20.88 -44.24
N TYR A 52 -25.69 21.23 -43.00
CA TYR A 52 -24.73 21.76 -42.02
C TYR A 52 -24.82 21.10 -40.63
N GLY A 53 -25.77 20.18 -40.41
CA GLY A 53 -26.02 19.54 -39.12
C GLY A 53 -24.80 18.78 -38.58
N ASP A 54 -24.09 18.03 -39.43
CA ASP A 54 -22.86 17.31 -39.05
C ASP A 54 -21.78 18.27 -38.53
N GLY A 55 -21.57 19.39 -39.23
CA GLY A 55 -20.64 20.43 -38.80
C GLY A 55 -21.07 21.08 -37.48
N LEU A 56 -22.37 21.35 -37.32
CA LEU A 56 -22.91 21.97 -36.11
C LEU A 56 -22.82 21.03 -34.89
N MET A 57 -23.10 19.73 -35.06
CA MET A 57 -22.95 18.70 -34.02
C MET A 57 -21.52 18.58 -33.50
N LEU A 58 -20.51 18.72 -34.38
CA LEU A 58 -19.10 18.74 -33.97
C LEU A 58 -18.77 19.91 -33.03
N PHE A 59 -19.41 21.07 -33.20
CA PHE A 59 -19.21 22.23 -32.31
C PHE A 59 -20.05 22.19 -31.03
N VAL A 60 -21.25 21.61 -31.06
CA VAL A 60 -22.19 21.64 -29.93
C VAL A 60 -21.90 20.56 -28.88
N GLY A 61 -21.34 19.42 -29.28
CA GLY A 61 -20.98 18.39 -28.30
C GLY A 61 -20.52 17.08 -28.89
N GLY A 62 -19.25 17.02 -29.32
CA GLY A 62 -18.51 15.77 -29.49
C GLY A 62 -19.16 14.77 -30.44
N GLY A 63 -19.10 15.05 -31.75
CA GLY A 63 -19.50 14.06 -32.76
C GLY A 63 -18.72 12.74 -32.58
N GLU A 64 -19.43 11.70 -32.14
CA GLU A 64 -18.90 10.34 -31.93
C GLU A 64 -18.33 9.71 -33.22
N SER A 65 -18.60 10.31 -34.38
CA SER A 65 -18.10 9.93 -35.70
C SER A 65 -16.57 10.07 -35.88
N GLY A 66 -15.88 10.80 -34.99
CA GLY A 66 -14.48 11.21 -35.22
C GLY A 66 -13.40 10.57 -34.33
N VAL A 67 -13.74 9.93 -33.20
CA VAL A 67 -12.73 9.45 -32.25
C VAL A 67 -12.29 8.02 -32.58
N PRO A 68 -11.04 7.78 -33.04
CA PRO A 68 -10.58 6.43 -33.33
C PRO A 68 -10.46 5.63 -32.03
N LEU A 69 -11.19 4.52 -31.92
CA LEU A 69 -11.13 3.63 -30.77
C LEU A 69 -9.79 2.87 -30.74
N VAL A 70 -8.80 3.45 -30.05
CA VAL A 70 -7.49 2.83 -29.83
C VAL A 70 -7.66 1.60 -28.93
N LYS A 71 -7.52 0.42 -29.52
CA LYS A 71 -7.51 -0.87 -28.80
C LYS A 71 -6.07 -1.29 -28.51
N ALA A 72 -5.86 -1.89 -27.34
CA ALA A 72 -4.58 -2.54 -27.03
C ALA A 72 -4.31 -3.69 -28.01
N ALA A 73 -3.04 -3.89 -28.37
CA ALA A 73 -2.64 -5.06 -29.15
C ALA A 73 -2.98 -6.35 -28.38
N PRO A 74 -3.55 -7.39 -29.03
CA PRO A 74 -3.90 -8.63 -28.36
C PRO A 74 -2.62 -9.37 -27.96
N GLY A 75 -2.31 -9.40 -26.66
CA GLY A 75 -1.16 -10.13 -26.14
C GLY A 75 -0.85 -9.85 -24.67
N PRO A 76 0.01 -10.67 -24.07
CA PRO A 76 0.52 -10.44 -22.71
C PRO A 76 1.40 -9.19 -22.66
N VAL A 77 0.99 -8.19 -21.87
CA VAL A 77 1.73 -6.92 -21.65
C VAL A 77 3.13 -7.17 -21.05
N LYS A 78 3.31 -8.28 -20.34
CA LYS A 78 4.59 -8.75 -19.79
C LYS A 78 4.71 -10.25 -19.98
N VAL A 79 5.82 -10.69 -20.56
CA VAL A 79 6.20 -12.11 -20.69
C VAL A 79 7.50 -12.32 -19.93
N LYS A 80 7.59 -13.42 -19.18
CA LYS A 80 8.85 -13.81 -18.54
C LYS A 80 9.87 -14.21 -19.61
N PRO A 81 11.10 -13.67 -19.62
CA PRO A 81 12.14 -14.12 -20.54
C PRO A 81 12.40 -15.62 -20.40
N GLU A 82 12.62 -16.30 -21.52
CA GLU A 82 12.90 -17.75 -21.58
C GLU A 82 14.10 -18.12 -20.70
N ASN A 83 15.15 -17.31 -20.75
CA ASN A 83 16.23 -17.32 -19.77
C ASN A 83 16.05 -16.16 -18.78
N PRO A 84 15.60 -16.38 -17.53
CA PRO A 84 15.45 -15.34 -16.51
C PRO A 84 16.78 -14.79 -15.96
N GLY A 85 17.92 -15.26 -16.48
CA GLY A 85 19.26 -14.92 -16.01
C GLY A 85 19.55 -15.45 -14.61
N GLY A 86 20.49 -14.79 -13.92
CA GLY A 86 20.95 -15.15 -12.58
C GLY A 86 22.33 -15.83 -12.57
N LEU A 87 23.06 -15.63 -11.49
CA LEU A 87 24.38 -16.24 -11.28
C LEU A 87 24.22 -17.74 -10.95
N LYS A 88 24.89 -18.61 -11.70
CA LYS A 88 25.06 -20.03 -11.32
C LYS A 88 26.01 -20.12 -10.12
N VAL A 89 25.48 -19.99 -8.91
CA VAL A 89 26.23 -20.16 -7.67
C VAL A 89 26.64 -21.64 -7.51
N PRO A 90 27.93 -21.98 -7.52
CA PRO A 90 28.38 -23.36 -7.32
C PRO A 90 28.02 -23.88 -5.92
N ASN A 91 27.86 -25.21 -5.79
CA ASN A 91 27.73 -25.90 -4.51
C ASN A 91 26.49 -25.51 -3.65
N ARG A 92 25.42 -24.93 -4.23
CA ARG A 92 24.19 -24.57 -3.50
C ARG A 92 23.47 -25.75 -2.84
N ASP A 93 23.72 -26.95 -3.32
CA ASP A 93 23.25 -28.24 -2.84
C ASP A 93 24.08 -28.81 -1.66
N LYS A 94 25.24 -28.22 -1.34
CA LYS A 94 26.12 -28.76 -0.29
C LYS A 94 25.66 -28.34 1.09
N LEU A 95 25.22 -29.33 1.88
CA LEU A 95 24.87 -29.21 3.29
C LEU A 95 26.12 -29.07 4.20
N VAL A 96 26.93 -28.03 3.99
CA VAL A 96 28.13 -27.75 4.80
C VAL A 96 27.77 -27.64 6.28
N TYR A 97 26.73 -26.84 6.60
CA TYR A 97 26.24 -26.69 7.97
C TYR A 97 25.32 -27.85 8.39
N GLY A 98 24.41 -28.30 7.51
CA GLY A 98 23.43 -29.35 7.84
C GLY A 98 24.02 -30.69 8.32
N ARG A 99 25.30 -30.96 8.02
CA ARG A 99 26.04 -32.10 8.62
C ARG A 99 26.34 -31.87 10.11
N MET A 100 26.74 -30.68 10.53
CA MET A 100 26.99 -30.35 11.94
C MET A 100 25.72 -30.51 12.79
N ASN A 101 24.56 -30.14 12.25
CA ASN A 101 23.26 -30.37 12.89
C ASN A 101 23.01 -31.89 13.10
N LYS A 102 23.28 -32.71 12.08
CA LYS A 102 23.08 -34.17 12.14
C LYS A 102 24.11 -34.89 13.03
N SER A 103 25.32 -34.33 13.18
CA SER A 103 26.32 -34.84 14.15
C SER A 103 25.88 -34.72 15.61
N THR A 104 24.82 -33.95 15.91
CA THR A 104 24.23 -33.84 17.25
C THR A 104 23.14 -34.89 17.50
N GLU A 105 22.58 -35.53 16.47
CA GLU A 105 21.39 -36.41 16.60
C GLU A 105 21.58 -37.85 16.10
N GLY A 106 22.80 -38.30 15.73
CA GLY A 106 22.97 -39.71 15.33
C GLY A 106 24.39 -40.23 15.13
N SER A 107 24.66 -41.38 15.75
CA SER A 107 25.87 -42.22 15.72
C SER A 107 27.10 -41.62 16.45
N GLU A 108 27.71 -42.28 17.44
CA GLU A 108 27.99 -43.73 17.59
C GLU A 108 28.74 -44.34 16.39
N GLY A 109 29.43 -43.50 15.61
CA GLY A 109 30.17 -43.87 14.39
C GLY A 109 31.68 -43.69 14.47
N ARG A 110 32.24 -43.25 15.61
CA ARG A 110 33.69 -43.40 15.87
C ARG A 110 33.90 -44.80 16.41
N GLY A 111 34.43 -45.68 15.55
CA GLY A 111 34.88 -47.02 15.98
C GLY A 111 35.87 -46.90 17.13
N PRO A 112 35.99 -47.93 17.99
CA PRO A 112 36.77 -47.85 19.22
C PRO A 112 38.20 -47.40 18.90
N GLU A 113 38.57 -46.23 19.39
CA GLU A 113 39.93 -45.73 19.31
C GLU A 113 40.80 -46.79 19.99
N SER A 114 41.67 -47.43 19.21
CA SER A 114 42.54 -48.51 19.71
C SER A 114 43.53 -47.90 20.68
N LEU A 115 43.16 -47.87 21.96
CA LEU A 115 44.03 -47.46 23.04
C LEU A 115 45.33 -48.26 22.92
N LEU A 116 46.46 -47.56 23.06
CA LEU A 116 47.75 -48.22 23.19
C LEU A 116 47.65 -49.23 24.35
N PRO A 117 48.33 -50.40 24.26
CA PRO A 117 48.35 -51.35 25.36
C PRO A 117 48.74 -50.62 26.66
N PRO A 118 48.09 -50.92 27.79
CA PRO A 118 48.36 -50.22 29.04
C PRO A 118 49.86 -50.36 29.37
N PRO A 119 50.52 -49.28 29.83
CA PRO A 119 51.96 -49.29 30.07
C PRO A 119 52.33 -50.39 31.05
N GLU A 120 53.42 -51.12 30.74
CA GLU A 120 53.92 -52.18 31.61
C GLU A 120 54.21 -51.66 33.02
N GLN A 121 53.86 -52.45 34.03
CA GLN A 121 54.08 -52.05 35.42
C GLN A 121 55.59 -52.05 35.73
N PRO A 122 56.10 -51.04 36.45
CA PRO A 122 57.53 -50.94 36.73
C PRO A 122 57.98 -52.12 37.60
N LEU A 123 59.06 -52.77 37.19
CA LEU A 123 59.70 -53.83 37.97
C LEU A 123 60.07 -53.32 39.38
N PRO A 124 59.91 -54.16 40.43
CA PRO A 124 60.32 -53.78 41.78
C PRO A 124 61.82 -53.46 41.78
N LYS A 125 62.18 -52.31 42.35
CA LYS A 125 63.58 -51.88 42.44
C LYS A 125 64.39 -52.92 43.22
N PRO A 126 65.60 -53.31 42.75
CA PRO A 126 66.48 -54.17 43.52
C PRO A 126 66.67 -53.63 44.94
N ALA A 127 66.45 -54.49 45.93
CA ALA A 127 66.58 -54.12 47.33
C ALA A 127 68.06 -54.01 47.71
N PHE A 128 68.63 -52.81 47.58
CA PHE A 128 69.94 -52.52 48.15
C PHE A 128 69.86 -52.57 49.69
N PRO A 129 70.86 -53.16 50.37
CA PRO A 129 70.88 -53.20 51.83
C PRO A 129 70.92 -51.79 52.41
N LYS A 130 70.10 -51.53 53.43
CA LYS A 130 70.06 -50.24 54.12
C LYS A 130 71.33 -50.08 54.96
N THR A 131 72.03 -48.98 54.78
CA THR A 131 73.20 -48.58 55.59
C THR A 131 73.01 -47.09 55.97
N PRO A 132 73.34 -46.67 57.21
CA PRO A 132 72.59 -45.60 57.90
C PRO A 132 73.01 -44.16 57.59
N GLU A 133 72.35 -43.23 58.28
CA GLU A 133 72.11 -41.83 57.94
C GLU A 133 73.28 -40.82 58.12
N LYS A 134 73.07 -39.64 57.50
CA LYS A 134 73.49 -38.27 57.92
C LYS A 134 74.94 -37.82 57.64
N PRO A 135 75.24 -36.48 57.68
CA PRO A 135 74.35 -35.32 57.79
C PRO A 135 74.62 -34.09 56.85
N MET A 136 73.55 -33.33 56.59
CA MET A 136 73.46 -31.85 56.65
C MET A 136 74.44 -30.92 55.89
N ALA A 137 73.90 -30.18 54.90
CA ALA A 137 74.11 -28.74 54.65
C ALA A 137 73.12 -28.25 53.56
N GLU A 138 72.57 -27.02 53.52
CA GLU A 138 72.25 -26.05 54.57
C GLU A 138 71.04 -25.17 54.10
N LYS A 139 70.43 -24.45 55.05
CA LYS A 139 69.39 -23.38 54.98
C LYS A 139 69.40 -22.53 53.68
N LEU A 140 68.28 -21.92 53.25
CA LEU A 140 67.59 -20.79 53.92
C LEU A 140 66.10 -20.66 53.52
N LYS A 141 65.29 -20.03 54.39
CA LYS A 141 63.86 -19.63 54.23
C LYS A 141 63.54 -18.41 55.15
N PRO A 142 62.28 -18.26 55.65
CA PRO A 142 61.50 -17.03 55.92
C PRO A 142 61.53 -15.86 54.91
N ALA A 143 60.50 -15.01 54.75
CA ALA A 143 59.06 -14.99 55.12
C ALA A 143 58.35 -13.86 54.30
N VAL A 144 57.15 -14.02 53.69
CA VAL A 144 55.78 -13.71 54.22
C VAL A 144 55.65 -12.25 54.76
N PRO A 145 54.75 -11.36 54.23
CA PRO A 145 53.30 -11.48 54.47
C PRO A 145 52.28 -10.97 53.40
N LYS A 146 51.00 -11.30 53.65
CA LYS A 146 49.75 -10.87 52.99
C LYS A 146 49.21 -9.59 53.69
N PRO A 147 48.54 -8.64 53.00
CA PRO A 147 47.05 -8.58 52.98
C PRO A 147 46.53 -7.98 51.64
N THR A 148 45.28 -7.56 51.36
CA THR A 148 43.91 -7.68 51.95
C THR A 148 42.90 -7.63 50.78
N PRO A 149 41.63 -8.09 50.91
CA PRO A 149 40.61 -7.98 49.86
C PRO A 149 39.80 -6.66 49.94
N LYS A 150 39.07 -6.33 48.87
CA LYS A 150 37.91 -5.41 48.94
C LYS A 150 36.68 -6.03 48.27
N THR A 151 35.82 -6.58 49.11
CA THR A 151 34.40 -6.81 48.84
C THR A 151 33.67 -5.47 48.95
N ASN A 152 32.72 -5.16 48.05
CA ASN A 152 31.34 -4.81 48.42
C ASN A 152 30.44 -4.56 47.19
N PRO A 153 29.10 -4.68 47.37
CA PRO A 153 28.17 -4.93 46.26
C PRO A 153 27.40 -3.66 45.86
N VAL A 154 26.52 -3.79 44.86
CA VAL A 154 25.07 -3.46 44.95
C VAL A 154 24.38 -3.89 43.67
N ALA A 155 23.18 -4.47 43.79
CA ALA A 155 22.32 -4.81 42.66
C ALA A 155 21.42 -3.62 42.29
N THR A 156 20.89 -3.58 41.06
CA THR A 156 19.51 -3.12 40.78
C THR A 156 19.07 -3.63 39.41
N VAL A 157 17.99 -4.41 39.40
CA VAL A 157 17.16 -4.72 38.22
C VAL A 157 16.16 -3.57 38.05
N PRO A 158 15.93 -3.06 36.83
CA PRO A 158 14.55 -3.05 36.34
C PRO A 158 14.38 -3.23 34.82
N THR A 159 13.23 -3.82 34.46
CA THR A 159 12.69 -4.07 33.10
C THR A 159 13.14 -5.37 32.45
#